data_AF-A0A4Y3WL76-F1
#
_entry.id   AF-A0A4Y3WL76-F1
#
_cell.length_a   1.000
_cell.length_b   1.000
_cell.length_c   1.000
_cell.angle_alpha   90.00
_cell.angle_beta   90.00
_cell.angle_gamma   90.00
#
_symmetry.space_group_name_H-M   'P 1'
#
loop_
_entity.id
_entity.type
_entity.pdbx_description
1 polymer ?
#
loop_
_entity_poly.entity_id
_entity_poly.type
_entity_poly.pdbx_seq_one_letter_code
_entity_poly.pdbx_strand_id
1 'polypeptide(L)'
;MSLTNVWVQTVADGLVRADQVVGVDAHPTPALPGKPSRWLLDVVLPNSIGSGSREGWVVSALHRTLIQTSHDPGDAPAALTRLLAQLDLSSAAGVIVTSLADDDPGVRFRFVPFASPAPGHHTGAEYL
;
A
#
# COMPACT_ATOMS: atom_id res chain seq x y z
N MET A 1 -11.00 12.05 9.31
CA MET A 1 -11.26 10.61 9.56
C MET A 1 -11.89 9.99 8.31
N SER A 2 -11.22 10.06 7.16
CA SER A 2 -11.86 9.66 5.90
C SER A 2 -11.33 8.34 5.32
N LEU A 3 -10.10 7.94 5.68
CA LEU A 3 -9.46 6.73 5.15
C LEU A 3 -9.19 5.65 6.23
N THR A 4 -9.65 5.85 7.45
CA THR A 4 -9.46 4.90 8.57
C THR A 4 -10.05 3.51 8.30
N ASN A 5 -11.07 3.43 7.42
CA ASN A 5 -11.72 2.17 7.04
C ASN A 5 -11.21 1.61 5.70
N VAL A 6 -10.20 2.25 5.10
CA VAL A 6 -9.58 1.81 3.85
C VAL A 6 -8.22 1.18 4.18
N TRP A 7 -7.99 0.01 3.61
CA TRP A 7 -6.75 -0.74 3.79
C TRP A 7 -6.07 -0.94 2.44
N VAL A 8 -4.75 -0.99 2.42
CA VAL A 8 -3.95 -1.28 1.24
C VAL A 8 -3.24 -2.61 1.45
N GLN A 9 -3.46 -3.55 0.53
CA GLN A 9 -2.80 -4.85 0.57
C GLN A 9 -1.34 -4.74 0.11
N THR A 10 -0.44 -5.28 0.92
CA THR A 10 1.00 -5.38 0.62
C THR A 10 1.33 -6.71 -0.03
N VAL A 11 2.46 -6.79 -0.75
CA VAL A 11 2.93 -8.03 -1.39
C VAL A 11 3.27 -9.14 -0.39
N ALA A 12 3.58 -8.77 0.86
CA ALA A 12 3.89 -9.72 1.94
C ALA A 12 2.62 -10.18 2.69
N ASP A 13 1.47 -10.20 2.01
CA ASP A 13 0.14 -10.55 2.55
C ASP A 13 -0.34 -9.75 3.77
N GLY A 14 0.32 -8.63 4.08
CA GLY A 14 -0.10 -7.69 5.12
C GLY A 14 -1.10 -6.65 4.63
N LEU A 15 -1.79 -6.00 5.57
CA LEU A 15 -2.65 -4.83 5.34
C LEU A 15 -2.06 -3.60 6.02
N VAL A 16 -2.09 -2.47 5.31
CA VAL A 16 -1.70 -1.16 5.81
C VAL A 16 -2.92 -0.26 5.83
N ARG A 17 -3.12 0.50 6.92
CA ARG A 17 -4.19 1.50 6.96
C ARG A 17 -3.89 2.66 6.03
N ALA A 18 -4.84 3.02 5.17
CA ALA A 18 -4.66 4.09 4.20
C ALA A 18 -4.47 5.46 4.84
N ASP A 19 -5.07 5.70 6.01
CA ASP A 19 -4.87 6.96 6.76
C ASP A 19 -3.49 7.07 7.43
N GLN A 20 -2.68 6.01 7.40
CA GLN A 20 -1.29 6.04 7.85
C GLN A 20 -0.30 6.18 6.70
N VAL A 21 -0.77 6.25 5.45
CA VAL A 21 0.10 6.45 4.29
C VAL A 21 0.46 7.93 4.18
N VAL A 22 1.74 8.25 4.29
CA VAL A 22 2.28 9.62 4.16
C VAL A 22 2.95 9.88 2.82
N GLY A 23 3.17 8.82 2.03
CA GLY A 23 3.74 8.91 0.69
C GLY A 23 3.55 7.62 -0.10
N VAL A 24 3.69 7.73 -1.41
CA VAL A 24 3.76 6.59 -2.33
C VAL A 24 4.99 6.79 -3.17
N ASP A 25 5.85 5.79 -3.23
CA ASP A 25 7.16 5.89 -3.89
C ASP A 25 7.38 4.69 -4.81
N ALA A 26 8.15 4.92 -5.87
CA ALA A 26 8.57 3.88 -6.80
C ALA A 26 10.07 3.96 -7.04
N HIS A 27 10.78 2.87 -6.77
CA HIS A 27 12.23 2.85 -6.93
C HIS A 27 12.75 1.47 -7.35
N PRO A 28 13.89 1.41 -8.06
CA PRO A 28 14.52 0.14 -8.39
C PRO A 28 15.16 -0.50 -7.15
N THR A 29 15.19 -1.83 -7.11
CA THR A 29 16.05 -2.59 -6.21
C THR A 29 17.51 -2.46 -6.68
N PRO A 30 18.49 -2.55 -5.77
CA PRO A 30 19.89 -2.64 -6.17
C PRO A 30 20.12 -3.75 -7.20
N ALA A 31 20.88 -3.44 -8.25
CA ALA A 31 21.32 -4.47 -9.20
C ALA A 31 22.37 -5.35 -8.52
N LEU A 32 22.17 -6.67 -8.54
CA LEU A 32 23.12 -7.64 -8.00
C LEU A 32 23.63 -8.53 -9.15
N PRO A 33 24.90 -8.98 -9.13
CA PRO A 33 25.41 -9.92 -10.13
C PRO A 33 24.49 -11.14 -10.26
N GLY A 34 23.98 -11.39 -11.48
CA GLY A 34 23.07 -12.51 -11.76
C GLY A 34 21.60 -12.29 -11.36
N LYS A 35 21.22 -11.16 -10.77
CA LYS A 35 19.82 -10.83 -10.45
C LYS A 35 19.45 -9.48 -11.06
N PRO A 36 18.54 -9.45 -12.06
CA PRO A 36 18.12 -8.20 -12.66
C PRO A 36 17.44 -7.31 -11.62
N SER A 37 17.66 -6.00 -11.73
CA SER A 37 16.95 -5.01 -10.92
C SER A 37 15.44 -5.11 -11.18
N ARG A 38 14.66 -4.89 -10.14
CA ARG A 38 13.20 -4.89 -10.17
C ARG A 38 12.71 -3.57 -9.60
N TRP A 39 11.59 -3.07 -10.08
CA TRP A 39 10.99 -1.88 -9.50
C TRP A 39 10.05 -2.26 -8.37
N LEU A 40 10.12 -1.53 -7.27
CA LEU A 40 9.20 -1.65 -6.14
C LEU A 40 8.28 -0.44 -6.17
N LEU A 41 6.99 -0.69 -5.97
CA LEU A 41 6.02 0.34 -5.64
C LEU A 41 5.65 0.18 -4.17
N ASP A 42 5.93 1.20 -3.39
CA ASP A 42 5.81 1.18 -1.94
C ASP A 42 4.86 2.28 -1.44
N VAL A 43 4.23 2.02 -0.29
CA VAL A 43 3.65 3.07 0.55
C VAL A 43 4.60 3.39 1.70
N VAL A 44 4.72 4.68 2.02
CA VAL A 44 5.56 5.20 3.09
C VAL A 44 4.69 5.47 4.31
N LEU A 45 5.14 5.00 5.47
CA LEU A 45 4.49 5.19 6.76
C LEU A 45 5.23 6.22 7.63
N PRO A 46 4.54 6.92 8.55
CA PRO A 46 5.15 7.94 9.40
C PRO A 46 6.15 7.34 10.39
N ASN A 47 6.02 6.04 10.69
CA ASN A 47 6.95 5.33 11.55
C ASN A 47 8.32 5.23 10.85
N SER A 48 9.36 5.53 11.60
CA SER A 48 10.72 5.24 11.16
C SER A 48 11.14 3.84 11.61
N ILE A 49 11.93 3.18 10.78
CA ILE A 49 12.69 1.99 11.17
C ILE A 49 14.15 2.39 11.39
N GLY A 50 14.84 1.67 12.25
CA GLY A 50 16.26 1.90 12.45
C GLY A 50 17.00 0.66 12.88
N SER A 51 18.30 0.68 12.59
CA SER A 51 19.25 -0.35 13.02
C SER A 51 20.47 0.31 13.65
N GLY A 52 20.89 -0.22 14.79
CA GLY A 52 22.09 0.21 15.48
C GLY A 52 23.33 -0.55 15.03
N SER A 53 24.44 0.16 14.94
CA SER A 53 25.80 -0.37 14.83
C SER A 53 26.66 0.22 15.94
N ARG A 54 27.91 -0.25 16.08
CA ARG A 54 28.86 0.32 17.04
C ARG A 54 29.23 1.76 16.68
N GLU A 55 29.16 2.12 15.39
CA GLU A 55 29.49 3.46 14.89
C GLU A 55 28.30 4.45 14.91
N GLY A 56 27.06 3.99 15.15
CA GLY A 56 25.90 4.86 15.23
C GLY A 56 24.56 4.19 14.89
N TRP A 57 23.53 5.03 14.80
CA TRP A 57 22.16 4.61 14.51
C TRP A 57 21.72 5.10 13.14
N VAL A 58 21.25 4.19 12.29
CA VAL A 58 20.66 4.53 10.97
C VAL A 58 19.14 4.54 11.12
N VAL A 59 18.50 5.64 10.74
CA VAL A 59 17.04 5.79 10.69
C VAL A 59 16.60 5.95 9.24
N SER A 60 15.58 5.22 8.81
CA SER A 60 14.92 5.42 7.53
C SER A 60 13.41 5.38 7.67
N ALA A 61 12.71 5.90 6.66
CA ALA A 61 11.25 5.76 6.58
C ALA A 61 10.86 4.28 6.48
N LEU A 62 9.70 3.92 7.02
CA LEU A 62 9.14 2.57 6.85
C LEU A 62 8.43 2.49 5.50
N HIS A 63 9.01 1.74 4.58
CA HIS A 63 8.41 1.39 3.29
C HIS A 63 7.67 0.06 3.40
N ARG A 64 6.48 -0.03 2.81
CA ARG A 64 5.71 -1.27 2.67
C ARG A 64 5.40 -1.51 1.20
N THR A 65 5.95 -2.58 0.65
CA THR A 65 5.82 -2.91 -0.76
C THR A 65 4.43 -3.41 -1.12
N LEU A 66 3.84 -2.77 -2.14
CA LEU A 66 2.56 -3.15 -2.71
C LEU A 66 2.72 -4.17 -3.82
N ILE A 67 3.70 -3.95 -4.71
CA ILE A 67 3.99 -4.82 -5.85
C ILE A 67 5.43 -4.64 -6.33
N GLN A 68 5.94 -5.65 -7.00
CA GLN A 68 7.24 -5.61 -7.68
C GLN A 68 7.03 -5.83 -9.20
N THR A 69 7.68 -5.01 -10.02
CA THR A 69 7.56 -5.01 -11.48
C THR A 69 8.92 -5.17 -12.16
N SER A 70 8.93 -5.55 -13.45
CA SER A 70 10.15 -5.57 -14.29
C SER A 70 10.56 -4.19 -14.77
N HIS A 71 9.59 -3.30 -14.96
CA HIS A 71 9.75 -1.97 -15.53
C HIS A 71 9.26 -0.91 -14.53
N ASP A 72 9.67 0.34 -14.74
CA ASP A 72 9.18 1.48 -13.98
C ASP A 72 7.63 1.52 -14.02
N PRO A 73 6.94 1.56 -12.87
CA PRO A 73 5.48 1.59 -12.81
C PRO A 73 4.87 2.95 -13.22
N GLY A 74 5.70 3.94 -13.61
CA GLY A 74 5.28 5.20 -14.21
C GLY A 74 4.34 6.00 -13.30
N ASP A 75 3.14 6.28 -13.79
CA ASP A 75 2.14 7.09 -13.07
C ASP A 75 1.45 6.36 -11.90
N ALA A 76 1.82 5.12 -11.58
CA ALA A 76 1.20 4.33 -10.52
C ALA A 76 1.17 5.04 -9.14
N PRO A 77 2.23 5.73 -8.68
CA PRO A 77 2.18 6.48 -7.42
C PRO A 77 1.07 7.55 -7.44
N ALA A 78 1.01 8.34 -8.51
CA ALA A 78 0.00 9.38 -8.67
C ALA A 78 -1.42 8.80 -8.82
N ALA A 79 -1.56 7.67 -9.52
CA ALA A 79 -2.84 6.97 -9.66
C ALA A 79 -3.36 6.45 -8.31
N LEU A 80 -2.49 5.90 -7.45
CA LEU A 80 -2.88 5.48 -6.10
C LEU A 80 -3.31 6.67 -5.24
N THR A 81 -2.56 7.78 -5.26
CA THR A 81 -2.94 9.00 -4.54
C THR A 81 -4.30 9.52 -4.98
N ARG A 82 -4.58 9.52 -6.29
CA ARG A 82 -5.90 9.91 -6.82
C ARG A 82 -7.02 8.97 -6.38
N LEU A 83 -6.77 7.66 -6.32
CA LEU A 83 -7.73 6.69 -5.81
C LEU A 83 -8.03 6.93 -4.32
N LEU A 84 -6.99 7.13 -3.50
CA LEU A 84 -7.16 7.44 -2.08
C LEU A 84 -7.99 8.71 -1.87
N ALA A 85 -7.73 9.77 -2.63
CA ALA A 85 -8.52 11.00 -2.58
C ALA A 85 -9.99 10.77 -2.97
N GLN A 86 -10.27 9.91 -3.95
CA GLN A 86 -11.66 9.57 -4.32
C GLN A 86 -12.37 8.76 -3.23
N LEU A 87 -11.69 7.80 -2.62
CA LEU A 87 -12.25 6.98 -1.55
C LEU A 87 -12.54 7.81 -0.29
N ASP A 88 -11.67 8.77 0.03
CA ASP A 88 -11.86 9.76 1.09
C ASP A 88 -13.21 10.50 0.92
N LEU A 89 -13.45 11.08 -0.26
CA LEU A 89 -14.67 11.83 -0.57
C LEU A 89 -15.95 11.00 -0.41
N SER A 90 -15.87 9.68 -0.64
CA SER A 90 -17.01 8.76 -0.53
C SER A 90 -17.16 8.10 0.85
N SER A 91 -16.26 8.39 1.80
CA SER A 91 -16.19 7.70 3.10
C SER A 91 -16.19 6.17 2.96
N ALA A 92 -15.46 5.66 1.97
CA ALA A 92 -15.47 4.26 1.61
C ALA A 92 -14.85 3.37 2.72
N ALA A 93 -15.26 2.10 2.74
CA ALA A 93 -14.71 1.08 3.62
C ALA A 93 -14.37 -0.18 2.80
N GLY A 94 -13.11 -0.61 2.84
CA GLY A 94 -12.66 -1.74 2.03
C GLY A 94 -11.16 -1.87 1.90
N VAL A 95 -10.73 -2.69 0.94
CA VAL A 95 -9.32 -3.02 0.68
C VAL A 95 -8.94 -2.65 -0.75
N ILE A 96 -7.81 -1.97 -0.92
CA ILE A 96 -7.17 -1.74 -2.21
C ILE A 96 -6.19 -2.89 -2.47
N VAL A 97 -6.40 -3.59 -3.58
CA VAL A 97 -5.53 -4.66 -4.07
C VAL A 97 -4.74 -4.15 -5.26
N THR A 98 -3.43 -4.40 -5.26
CA THR A 98 -2.52 -4.02 -6.34
C THR A 98 -2.20 -5.24 -7.18
N SER A 99 -2.22 -5.09 -8.50
CA SER A 99 -1.94 -6.17 -9.46
C SER A 99 -1.21 -5.63 -10.68
N LEU A 100 -0.50 -6.50 -11.40
CA LEU A 100 -0.02 -6.16 -12.75
C LEU A 100 -1.23 -6.01 -13.67
N ALA A 101 -1.22 -4.97 -14.49
CA ALA A 101 -2.14 -4.86 -15.61
C ALA A 101 -1.66 -5.74 -16.76
N ASP A 102 -2.59 -6.13 -17.64
CA ASP A 102 -2.29 -6.94 -18.82
C ASP A 102 -1.50 -6.14 -19.88
N ASP A 103 -1.56 -4.81 -19.82
CA ASP A 103 -0.75 -3.91 -20.64
C ASP A 103 0.53 -3.52 -19.90
N ASP A 104 1.71 -3.83 -20.47
CA ASP A 104 3.03 -3.48 -19.93
C ASP A 104 3.37 -2.01 -20.26
N PRO A 105 3.85 -1.16 -19.32
CA PRO A 105 4.09 -1.39 -17.89
C PRO A 105 2.96 -0.82 -17.00
N GLY A 106 1.85 -1.53 -16.88
CA GLY A 106 0.72 -1.06 -16.07
C GLY A 106 0.68 -1.72 -14.69
N VAL A 107 0.59 -0.91 -13.63
CA VAL A 107 0.09 -1.35 -12.31
C VAL A 107 -1.38 -0.96 -12.22
N ARG A 108 -2.24 -1.88 -11.78
CA ARG A 108 -3.66 -1.64 -11.55
C ARG A 108 -4.00 -1.73 -10.07
N PHE A 109 -4.77 -0.76 -9.60
CA PHE A 109 -5.38 -0.77 -8.27
C PHE A 109 -6.86 -1.13 -8.38
N ARG A 110 -7.30 -2.10 -7.58
CA ARG A 110 -8.70 -2.52 -7.48
C ARG A 110 -9.18 -2.30 -6.05
N PHE A 111 -10.23 -1.51 -5.88
CA PHE A 111 -10.90 -1.38 -4.60
C PHE A 111 -11.95 -2.49 -4.41
N VAL A 112 -11.93 -3.13 -3.24
CA VAL A 112 -12.87 -4.18 -2.82
C VAL A 112 -13.59 -3.66 -1.58
N PRO A 113 -14.85 -3.21 -1.69
CA PRO A 113 -15.60 -2.74 -0.54
C PRO A 113 -15.85 -3.89 0.45
N PHE A 114 -15.88 -3.58 1.74
CA PHE A 114 -16.41 -4.54 2.72
C PHE A 114 -17.90 -4.73 2.47
N ALA A 115 -18.40 -5.96 2.64
CA ALA A 115 -19.82 -6.22 2.56
C ALA A 115 -20.54 -5.39 3.64
N SER A 116 -21.54 -4.60 3.25
CA SER A 116 -22.44 -4.02 4.24
C SER A 116 -23.18 -5.16 4.94
N PRO A 117 -23.24 -5.17 6.28
CA PRO A 117 -24.10 -6.12 6.97
C PRO A 117 -25.53 -5.94 6.44
N ALA A 118 -26.22 -7.04 6.18
CA ALA A 118 -27.62 -6.98 5.74
C ALA A 118 -28.43 -6.16 6.76
N PRO A 119 -29.37 -5.30 6.31
CA PRO A 119 -30.19 -4.54 7.22
C PRO A 119 -30.93 -5.50 8.16
N GLY A 120 -30.62 -5.40 9.46
CA GLY A 120 -31.14 -6.30 10.50
C GLY A 120 -30.10 -7.21 11.16
N HIS A 121 -28.85 -7.26 10.69
CA HIS A 121 -27.79 -7.97 11.40
C HIS A 121 -27.20 -7.06 12.49
N HIS A 122 -27.79 -7.13 13.70
CA HIS A 122 -27.17 -6.60 14.89
C HIS A 122 -25.90 -7.43 15.13
N THR A 123 -24.75 -6.89 14.76
CA THR A 123 -23.48 -7.39 15.25
C THR A 123 -23.40 -7.00 16.72
N GLY A 124 -24.08 -7.77 17.56
CA GLY A 124 -23.73 -7.83 18.97
C GLY A 124 -22.25 -8.15 19.00
N ALA A 125 -21.45 -7.18 19.41
CA ALA A 125 -20.06 -7.42 19.77
C ALA A 125 -20.10 -8.28 21.04
N GLU A 126 -20.37 -9.57 20.87
CA GLU A 126 -20.33 -10.59 21.89
C GLU A 126 -18.95 -11.24 21.90
N TYR A 127 -17.91 -10.41 21.89
CA TYR A 127 -16.57 -10.75 22.36
C TYR A 127 -15.94 -9.45 22.87
N LEU A 128 -16.32 -9.06 24.09
CA LEU A 128 -15.47 -8.64 25.23
C LEU A 128 -16.34 -7.97 26.32
#